data_AF-A0AA39FY93-F1
#
_entry.id   AF-A0AA39FY93-F1
#
_cell.length_a   1.000
_cell.length_b   1.000
_cell.length_c   1.000
_cell.angle_alpha   90.00
_cell.angle_beta   90.00
_cell.angle_gamma   90.00
#
_symmetry.space_group_name_H-M   'P 1'
#
loop_
_entity.id
_entity.type
_entity.pdbx_description
1 polymer ?
#
loop_
_entity_poly.entity_id
_entity_poly.type
_entity_poly.pdbx_seq_one_letter_code
_entity_poly.pdbx_strand_id
1 'polypeptide(L)'
;MASSNIGIQIGSAWFQRKINLRPQHRGVHLVTEEILKQVPELCQFSVGLCHIQILHTSASLALNESWDPDVRDDMEMMLNKIIPEEMPYRHSCEGPDDMPAHVKACFLGSSLNIPITDGKLALGTWQGVWFCEHRNSAGSRKLVITLTGCLRDSSRSPISPVSPIASTSS
;
A
#
# COMPACT_ATOMS: atom_id res chain seq x y z
N MET A 1 -9.69 38.96 -18.11
CA MET A 1 -10.43 37.83 -17.52
C MET A 1 -9.63 36.57 -17.80
N ALA A 2 -8.85 36.09 -16.82
CA ALA A 2 -8.06 34.88 -16.98
C ALA A 2 -8.99 33.67 -16.81
N SER A 3 -9.12 32.88 -17.86
CA SER A 3 -9.76 31.57 -17.82
C SER A 3 -8.98 30.67 -16.85
N SER A 4 -9.42 30.62 -15.59
CA SER A 4 -9.01 29.60 -14.64
C SER A 4 -9.50 28.25 -15.16
N ASN A 5 -8.63 27.51 -15.86
CA ASN A 5 -8.95 26.13 -16.21
C ASN A 5 -9.16 25.35 -14.91
N ILE A 6 -10.42 25.00 -14.68
CA ILE A 6 -10.96 24.26 -13.54
C ILE A 6 -10.26 22.90 -13.50
N GLY A 7 -9.33 22.68 -12.56
CA GLY A 7 -8.93 21.37 -11.99
C GLY A 7 -8.58 20.17 -12.88
N ILE A 8 -8.75 20.24 -14.20
CA ILE A 8 -8.60 19.16 -15.16
C ILE A 8 -7.16 19.22 -15.65
N GLN A 9 -6.39 18.19 -15.29
CA GLN A 9 -5.05 18.00 -15.79
C GLN A 9 -5.09 17.15 -17.07
N ILE A 10 -4.35 17.56 -18.09
CA ILE A 10 -4.29 16.89 -19.39
C ILE A 10 -2.92 16.20 -19.51
N GLY A 11 -2.93 14.89 -19.73
CA GLY A 11 -1.74 14.05 -19.87
C GLY A 11 -1.79 12.83 -18.96
N SER A 12 -1.43 11.66 -19.48
CA SER A 12 -1.36 10.42 -18.69
C SER A 12 -0.01 9.76 -18.88
N ALA A 13 0.74 9.63 -17.80
CA ALA A 13 1.90 8.76 -17.74
C ALA A 13 1.51 7.45 -17.07
N TRP A 14 2.11 6.36 -17.53
CA TRP A 14 1.98 5.03 -16.94
C TRP A 14 3.37 4.57 -16.53
N PHE A 15 3.46 4.02 -15.33
CA PHE A 15 4.68 3.41 -14.83
C PHE A 15 4.32 2.09 -14.15
N GLN A 16 5.09 1.03 -14.41
CA GLN A 16 4.87 -0.26 -13.76
C GLN A 16 6.20 -0.87 -13.32
N ARG A 17 6.23 -1.41 -12.11
CA ARG A 17 7.41 -2.09 -11.55
C ARG A 17 7.01 -3.31 -10.73
N LYS A 18 7.81 -4.37 -10.86
CA LYS A 18 7.78 -5.51 -9.93
C LYS A 18 8.73 -5.22 -8.77
N ILE A 19 8.25 -5.40 -7.54
CA ILE A 19 9.04 -5.26 -6.31
C ILE A 19 8.91 -6.52 -5.47
N ASN A 20 9.86 -6.71 -4.55
CA ASN A 20 9.83 -7.83 -3.61
C ASN A 20 9.69 -7.28 -2.19
N LEU A 21 8.76 -7.85 -1.43
CA LEU A 21 8.72 -7.67 0.02
C LEU A 21 9.71 -8.64 0.66
N ARG A 22 10.34 -8.22 1.76
CA ARG A 22 11.12 -9.09 2.62
C ARG A 22 10.23 -10.23 3.12
N PRO A 23 10.76 -11.46 3.24
CA PRO A 23 10.04 -12.54 3.89
C PRO A 23 9.58 -12.13 5.28
N GLN A 24 8.35 -12.46 5.62
CA GLN A 24 7.80 -12.26 6.96
C GLN A 24 7.29 -13.60 7.49
N HIS A 25 7.22 -13.68 8.82
CA HIS A 25 6.44 -14.74 9.47
C HIS A 25 4.94 -14.42 9.32
N ARG A 26 4.09 -15.40 9.64
CA ARG A 26 2.65 -15.18 9.71
C ARG A 26 2.33 -13.94 10.53
N GLY A 27 1.40 -13.11 10.03
CA GLY A 27 0.88 -11.96 10.75
C GLY A 27 0.63 -10.79 9.83
N VAL A 28 0.34 -9.65 10.45
CA VAL A 28 0.01 -8.39 9.78
C VAL A 28 1.18 -7.41 9.92
N HIS A 29 1.73 -7.01 8.78
CA HIS A 29 2.98 -6.24 8.70
C HIS A 29 2.75 -4.89 8.05
N LEU A 30 3.18 -3.80 8.68
CA LEU A 30 3.18 -2.47 8.07
C LEU A 30 4.33 -2.36 7.05
N VAL A 31 4.00 -2.20 5.76
CA VAL A 31 4.97 -2.23 4.65
C VAL A 31 5.00 -0.97 3.79
N THR A 32 4.28 0.10 4.19
CA THR A 32 4.22 1.38 3.44
C THR A 32 5.61 1.88 3.03
N GLU A 33 6.53 2.01 3.98
CA GLU A 33 7.88 2.53 3.74
C GLU A 33 8.73 1.60 2.86
N GLU A 34 8.54 0.29 2.99
CA GLU A 34 9.25 -0.70 2.19
C GLU A 34 8.83 -0.64 0.71
N ILE A 35 7.54 -0.39 0.46
CA ILE A 35 7.01 -0.17 -0.89
C ILE A 35 7.51 1.16 -1.45
N LEU A 36 7.38 2.26 -0.70
CA LEU A 36 7.76 3.60 -1.16
C LEU A 36 9.25 3.70 -1.53
N LYS A 37 10.13 3.06 -0.76
CA LYS A 37 11.58 2.98 -1.09
C LYS A 37 11.87 2.30 -2.43
N GLN A 38 11.01 1.38 -2.87
CA GLN A 38 11.17 0.65 -4.13
C GLN A 38 10.43 1.32 -5.31
N VAL A 39 9.70 2.42 -5.07
CA VAL A 39 8.92 3.14 -6.10
C VAL A 39 9.14 4.67 -5.98
N PRO A 40 10.40 5.17 -6.12
CA PRO A 40 10.68 6.61 -6.05
C PRO A 40 9.98 7.43 -7.14
N GLU A 41 9.62 6.83 -8.28
CA GLU A 41 8.93 7.49 -9.40
C GLU A 41 7.57 8.06 -9.00
N LEU A 42 6.98 7.57 -7.91
CA LEU A 42 5.74 8.11 -7.37
C LEU A 42 5.82 9.62 -7.13
N CYS A 43 7.01 10.13 -6.73
CA CYS A 43 7.20 11.56 -6.48
C CYS A 43 7.06 12.44 -7.73
N GLN A 44 7.10 11.85 -8.93
CA GLN A 44 6.96 12.55 -10.21
C GLN A 44 5.51 12.82 -10.59
N PHE A 45 4.53 12.16 -9.96
CA PHE A 45 3.12 12.33 -10.26
C PHE A 45 2.52 13.49 -9.46
N SER A 46 1.73 14.36 -10.09
CA SER A 46 0.95 15.41 -9.42
C SER A 46 -0.37 14.87 -8.88
N VAL A 47 -1.07 14.08 -9.68
CA VAL A 47 -2.35 13.44 -9.36
C VAL A 47 -2.43 12.11 -10.09
N GLY A 48 -2.98 11.08 -9.46
CA GLY A 48 -3.07 9.77 -10.10
C GLY A 48 -3.61 8.67 -9.19
N LEU A 49 -3.36 7.43 -9.59
CA LEU A 49 -3.64 6.22 -8.85
C LEU A 49 -2.38 5.36 -8.76
N CYS A 50 -2.14 4.82 -7.58
CA CYS A 50 -1.17 3.77 -7.31
C CYS A 50 -1.94 2.47 -7.08
N HIS A 51 -1.85 1.57 -8.05
CA HIS A 51 -2.35 0.19 -7.93
C HIS A 51 -1.24 -0.72 -7.42
N ILE A 52 -1.53 -1.50 -6.38
CA ILE A 52 -0.61 -2.44 -5.74
C ILE A 52 -1.25 -3.82 -5.81
N GLN A 53 -0.67 -4.74 -6.58
CA GLN A 53 -1.15 -6.12 -6.70
C GLN A 53 -0.13 -7.07 -6.06
N ILE A 54 -0.57 -7.94 -5.14
CA ILE A 54 0.25 -9.08 -4.71
C ILE A 54 0.08 -10.26 -5.68
N LEU A 55 1.19 -10.89 -6.06
CA LEU A 55 1.23 -12.02 -6.98
C LEU A 55 1.24 -13.37 -6.24
N HIS A 56 0.45 -13.47 -5.17
CA HIS A 56 0.37 -14.64 -4.30
C HIS A 56 -1.07 -14.88 -3.86
N THR A 57 -1.46 -16.14 -3.74
CA THR A 57 -2.83 -16.57 -3.41
C THR A 57 -3.04 -16.88 -1.93
N SER A 58 -1.96 -16.96 -1.15
CA SER A 58 -1.94 -17.26 0.28
C SER A 58 -1.49 -16.07 1.13
N ALA A 59 -1.53 -14.86 0.57
CA ALA A 59 -1.23 -13.62 1.26
C ALA A 59 -2.09 -12.48 0.69
N SER A 60 -2.29 -11.42 1.46
CA SER A 60 -3.17 -10.31 1.09
C SER A 60 -2.59 -8.94 1.44
N LEU A 61 -3.28 -7.91 0.95
CA LEU A 61 -3.00 -6.51 1.25
C LEU A 61 -4.22 -5.86 1.89
N ALA A 62 -3.99 -4.90 2.77
CA ALA A 62 -5.06 -4.09 3.38
C ALA A 62 -4.59 -2.64 3.61
N LEU A 63 -5.53 -1.72 3.77
CA LEU A 63 -5.28 -0.38 4.32
C LEU A 63 -5.89 -0.28 5.70
N ASN A 64 -5.08 -0.03 6.71
CA ASN A 64 -5.55 0.12 8.09
C ASN A 64 -4.49 0.81 8.95
N GLU A 65 -4.63 0.78 10.28
CA GLU A 65 -3.85 1.57 11.23
C GLU A 65 -2.33 1.37 11.11
N SER A 66 -1.58 2.49 11.07
CA SER A 66 -0.12 2.52 10.97
C SER A 66 0.60 2.96 12.23
N TRP A 67 -0.13 3.12 13.35
CA TRP A 67 0.42 3.66 14.60
C TRP A 67 0.55 2.58 15.67
N ASP A 68 -0.56 2.01 16.10
CA ASP A 68 -0.57 1.02 17.17
C ASP A 68 -0.29 -0.40 16.64
N PRO A 69 0.80 -1.08 17.07
CA PRO A 69 1.06 -2.47 16.70
C PRO A 69 -0.01 -3.45 17.20
N ASP A 70 -0.69 -3.16 18.32
CA ASP A 70 -1.67 -4.08 18.92
C ASP A 70 -2.84 -4.34 17.96
N VAL A 71 -3.21 -3.34 17.15
CA VAL A 71 -4.26 -3.49 16.12
C VAL A 71 -3.89 -4.56 15.09
N ARG A 72 -2.60 -4.73 14.78
CA ARG A 72 -2.13 -5.76 13.85
C ARG A 72 -2.15 -7.14 14.48
N ASP A 73 -1.80 -7.23 15.76
CA ASP A 73 -1.84 -8.48 16.52
C ASP A 73 -3.29 -8.95 16.75
N ASP A 74 -4.20 -8.03 17.09
CA ASP A 74 -5.62 -8.31 17.24
C ASP A 74 -6.27 -8.74 15.92
N MET A 75 -5.89 -8.10 14.81
CA MET A 75 -6.37 -8.49 13.49
C MET A 75 -5.90 -9.90 13.10
N GLU A 76 -4.65 -10.26 13.38
CA GLU A 76 -4.16 -11.63 13.14
C GLU A 76 -4.88 -12.65 14.04
N MET A 77 -5.06 -12.33 15.31
CA MET A 77 -5.82 -13.16 16.25
C MET A 77 -7.25 -13.39 15.76
N MET A 78 -7.93 -12.33 15.31
CA MET A 78 -9.28 -12.42 14.76
C MET A 78 -9.32 -13.23 13.46
N LEU A 79 -8.39 -13.04 12.53
CA LEU A 79 -8.29 -13.82 11.29
C LEU A 79 -8.15 -15.31 11.57
N ASN A 80 -7.33 -15.71 12.54
CA ASN A 80 -7.18 -17.11 12.96
C ASN A 80 -8.44 -17.66 13.64
N LYS A 81 -9.18 -16.81 14.36
CA LYS A 81 -10.43 -17.21 15.00
C LYS A 81 -11.56 -17.45 14.00
N ILE A 82 -11.68 -16.61 12.96
CA ILE A 82 -12.75 -16.72 11.96
C ILE A 82 -12.43 -17.77 10.89
N ILE A 83 -11.16 -18.00 10.59
CA ILE A 83 -10.67 -18.95 9.58
C ILE A 83 -9.58 -19.82 10.26
N PRO A 84 -9.98 -20.77 11.13
CA PRO A 84 -9.05 -21.62 11.85
C PRO A 84 -8.44 -22.70 10.93
N GLU A 85 -7.28 -23.21 11.30
CA GLU A 85 -6.56 -24.26 10.56
C GLU A 85 -7.25 -25.63 10.68
N GLU A 86 -7.88 -25.89 11.82
CA GLU A 86 -8.46 -27.20 12.18
C GLU A 86 -9.82 -27.48 11.54
N MET A 87 -10.27 -26.62 10.62
CA MET A 87 -11.48 -26.87 9.84
C MET A 87 -11.26 -28.05 8.87
N PRO A 88 -12.32 -28.79 8.49
CA PRO A 88 -12.22 -29.95 7.60
C PRO A 88 -12.04 -29.53 6.13
N TYR A 89 -10.98 -28.76 5.84
CA TYR A 89 -10.62 -28.35 4.49
C TYR A 89 -10.21 -29.57 3.66
N ARG A 90 -10.68 -29.60 2.40
CA ARG A 90 -10.31 -30.66 1.45
C ARG A 90 -8.92 -30.47 0.85
N HIS A 91 -8.45 -29.22 0.78
CA HIS A 91 -7.12 -28.88 0.29
C HIS A 91 -6.18 -28.83 1.48
N SER A 92 -5.17 -29.71 1.49
CA SER A 92 -4.26 -29.87 2.64
C SER A 92 -2.86 -30.34 2.23
N CYS A 93 -2.53 -30.29 0.94
CA CYS A 93 -1.31 -30.88 0.40
C CYS A 93 -0.04 -30.11 0.77
N GLU A 94 -0.13 -28.83 1.13
CA GLU A 94 1.02 -27.99 1.47
C GLU A 94 1.10 -27.62 2.97
N GLY A 95 0.35 -28.33 3.83
CA GLY A 95 0.33 -28.13 5.27
C GLY A 95 -1.00 -27.61 5.81
N PRO A 96 -1.16 -27.59 7.15
CA PRO A 96 -2.41 -27.20 7.81
C PRO A 96 -2.76 -25.71 7.62
N ASP A 97 -1.76 -24.87 7.35
CA ASP A 97 -1.91 -23.44 7.16
C ASP A 97 -2.26 -23.00 5.74
N ASP A 98 -2.28 -23.93 4.79
CA ASP A 98 -2.36 -23.60 3.38
C ASP A 98 -3.75 -23.15 2.94
N MET A 99 -4.76 -24.03 3.03
CA MET A 99 -6.12 -23.66 2.70
C MET A 99 -6.68 -22.47 3.51
N PRO A 100 -6.49 -22.37 4.84
CA PRO A 100 -6.95 -21.18 5.56
C PRO A 100 -6.26 -19.90 5.06
N ALA A 101 -4.99 -19.96 4.64
CA ALA A 101 -4.30 -18.82 4.02
C ALA A 101 -4.96 -18.37 2.71
N HIS A 102 -5.39 -19.31 1.87
CA HIS A 102 -6.17 -19.01 0.68
C HIS A 102 -7.52 -18.34 1.00
N VAL A 103 -8.24 -18.85 2.00
CA VAL A 103 -9.52 -18.26 2.43
C VAL A 103 -9.29 -16.82 2.95
N LYS A 104 -8.33 -16.61 3.85
CA LYS A 104 -8.00 -15.27 4.37
C LYS A 104 -7.62 -14.31 3.23
N ALA A 105 -6.85 -14.78 2.26
CA ALA A 105 -6.45 -13.98 1.10
C ALA A 105 -7.65 -13.56 0.23
N CYS A 106 -8.63 -14.45 0.01
CA CYS A 106 -9.87 -14.12 -0.71
C CYS A 106 -10.75 -13.11 0.05
N PHE A 107 -10.77 -13.17 1.39
CA PHE A 107 -11.56 -12.25 2.22
C PHE A 107 -10.98 -10.83 2.25
N LEU A 108 -9.66 -10.69 2.40
CA LEU A 108 -9.01 -9.38 2.46
C LEU A 108 -8.73 -8.79 1.07
N GLY A 109 -8.41 -9.64 0.09
CA GLY A 109 -8.12 -9.25 -1.27
C GLY A 109 -6.63 -9.14 -1.59
N SER A 110 -6.33 -9.19 -2.88
CA SER A 110 -4.97 -9.24 -3.41
C SER A 110 -4.48 -7.91 -3.98
N SER A 111 -5.25 -6.83 -3.85
CA SER A 111 -4.86 -5.54 -4.41
C SER A 111 -5.37 -4.34 -3.64
N LEU A 112 -4.66 -3.22 -3.78
CA LEU A 112 -5.05 -1.90 -3.30
C LEU A 112 -5.01 -0.90 -4.46
N ASN A 113 -5.93 0.06 -4.45
CA ASN A 113 -5.93 1.20 -5.36
C ASN A 113 -5.95 2.48 -4.51
N ILE A 114 -4.83 3.19 -4.49
CA ILE A 114 -4.60 4.33 -3.59
C ILE A 114 -4.41 5.59 -4.43
N PRO A 115 -5.14 6.69 -4.18
CA PRO A 115 -4.91 7.94 -4.89
C PRO A 115 -3.50 8.48 -4.65
N ILE A 116 -2.96 9.16 -5.66
CA ILE A 116 -1.71 9.91 -5.58
C ILE A 116 -2.08 11.39 -5.56
N THR A 117 -1.50 12.14 -4.62
CA THR A 117 -1.63 13.60 -4.55
C THR A 117 -0.27 14.18 -4.22
N ASP A 118 0.19 15.11 -5.06
CA ASP A 118 1.46 15.80 -4.94
C ASP A 118 2.60 14.84 -4.62
N GLY A 119 2.75 13.81 -5.46
CA GLY A 119 3.82 12.83 -5.40
C GLY A 119 3.87 12.02 -4.09
N LYS A 120 2.73 11.84 -3.43
CA LYS A 120 2.56 11.00 -2.24
C LYS A 120 1.30 10.16 -2.38
N LEU A 121 1.28 9.01 -1.69
CA LEU A 121 0.04 8.27 -1.48
C LEU A 121 -0.89 9.12 -0.60
N ALA A 122 -2.13 9.30 -1.05
CA ALA A 122 -3.16 10.01 -0.31
C ALA A 122 -3.77 9.08 0.75
N LEU A 123 -3.05 8.92 1.87
CA LEU A 123 -3.46 8.13 3.03
C LEU A 123 -4.02 9.04 4.12
N GLY A 124 -5.01 8.56 4.87
CA GLY A 124 -5.42 9.20 6.13
C GLY A 124 -4.29 9.20 7.16
N THR A 125 -4.39 10.04 8.19
CA THR A 125 -3.35 10.22 9.23
C THR A 125 -2.83 8.92 9.82
N TRP A 126 -3.72 7.95 10.00
CA TRP A 126 -3.41 6.65 10.58
C TRP A 126 -3.41 5.52 9.56
N GLN A 127 -3.57 5.78 8.27
CA GLN A 127 -3.62 4.72 7.27
C GLN A 127 -2.22 4.34 6.78
N GLY A 128 -1.95 3.05 6.75
CA GLY A 128 -0.79 2.45 6.12
C GLY A 128 -1.15 1.23 5.30
N VAL A 129 -0.22 0.84 4.42
CA VAL A 129 -0.32 -0.40 3.65
C VAL A 129 0.13 -1.56 4.52
N TRP A 130 -0.79 -2.48 4.75
CA TRP A 130 -0.52 -3.74 5.42
C TRP A 130 -0.25 -4.85 4.41
N PHE A 131 0.70 -5.70 4.75
CA PHE A 131 0.96 -7.00 4.15
C PHE A 131 0.56 -8.07 5.16
N CYS A 132 -0.46 -8.86 4.83
CA CYS A 132 -0.89 -9.97 5.68
C CYS A 132 -0.29 -11.27 5.13
N GLU A 133 0.68 -11.82 5.85
CA GLU A 133 1.25 -13.13 5.56
C GLU A 133 0.44 -14.18 6.33
N HIS A 134 -0.18 -15.12 5.64
CA HIS A 134 -1.04 -16.11 6.28
C HIS A 134 -0.35 -17.46 6.49
N ARG A 135 0.79 -17.70 5.83
CA ARG A 135 1.58 -18.92 6.00
C ARG A 135 2.59 -18.76 7.14
N ASN A 136 2.82 -19.82 7.90
CA ASN A 136 3.78 -19.86 9.01
C ASN A 136 5.22 -19.69 8.54
N SER A 137 5.54 -20.22 7.35
CA SER A 137 6.86 -20.16 6.74
C SER A 137 6.74 -19.83 5.26
N ALA A 138 6.81 -18.54 4.94
CA ALA A 138 6.74 -18.04 3.57
C ALA A 138 8.08 -17.48 3.10
N GLY A 139 8.33 -17.59 1.79
CA GLY A 139 9.39 -16.86 1.13
C GLY A 139 9.03 -15.39 0.89
N SER A 140 9.88 -14.69 0.14
CA SER A 140 9.59 -13.33 -0.30
C SER A 140 8.31 -13.27 -1.16
N ARG A 141 7.49 -12.24 -0.92
CA ARG A 141 6.29 -11.97 -1.71
C ARG A 141 6.55 -10.92 -2.78
N LYS A 142 5.92 -11.10 -3.94
CA LYS A 142 6.11 -10.26 -5.13
C LYS A 142 4.91 -9.35 -5.28
N LEU A 143 5.17 -8.07 -5.48
CA LEU A 143 4.15 -7.08 -5.82
C LEU A 143 4.37 -6.54 -7.24
N VAL A 144 3.29 -6.19 -7.91
CA VAL A 144 3.30 -5.33 -9.10
C VAL A 144 2.69 -3.99 -8.69
N ILE A 145 3.47 -2.94 -8.85
CA ILE A 145 3.03 -1.56 -8.61
C ILE A 145 2.80 -0.90 -9.96
N THR A 146 1.61 -0.36 -10.18
CA THR A 146 1.27 0.42 -11.37
C THR A 146 0.87 1.83 -10.94
N LEU A 147 1.56 2.84 -11.44
CA LEU A 147 1.22 4.24 -11.27
C LEU A 147 0.62 4.76 -12.57
N THR A 148 -0.48 5.50 -12.46
CA THR A 148 -1.10 6.16 -13.60
C THR A 148 -1.64 7.52 -13.20
N GLY A 149 -1.43 8.53 -14.03
CA GLY A 149 -1.87 9.90 -13.74
C GLY A 149 -1.07 10.96 -14.46
N CYS A 150 -1.22 12.20 -14.00
CA CYS A 150 -0.51 13.35 -14.54
C CYS A 150 0.85 13.49 -13.85
N LEU A 151 1.89 13.82 -14.62
CA LEU A 151 3.19 14.16 -14.07
C LEU A 151 3.19 15.60 -13.56
N ARG A 152 4.05 15.87 -12.58
CA ARG A 152 4.36 17.23 -12.15
C ARG A 152 5.00 17.99 -13.31
N ASP A 153 4.61 19.25 -13.43
CA ASP A 153 5.22 20.17 -14.38
C ASP A 153 6.69 20.38 -14.03
N SER A 154 7.60 19.99 -14.92
CA SER A 154 9.05 20.13 -14.74
C SER A 154 9.52 21.60 -14.70
N SER A 155 8.65 22.55 -15.07
CA SER A 155 8.93 23.98 -14.96
C SER A 155 8.62 24.59 -13.58
N ARG A 156 7.91 23.87 -12.70
CA ARG A 156 7.66 24.28 -11.31
C ARG A 156 8.76 23.72 -10.42
N SER A 157 9.74 24.56 -10.07
CA SER A 157 10.72 24.28 -9.03
C SER A 157 10.02 23.86 -7.72
N PRO A 158 10.64 22.98 -6.89
CA PRO A 158 10.08 22.64 -5.59
C PRO A 158 9.92 23.95 -4.79
N ILE A 159 8.69 24.22 -4.35
CA ILE A 159 8.39 25.36 -3.49
C ILE A 159 9.29 25.21 -2.26
N SER A 160 10.24 26.12 -2.13
CA SER A 160 11.05 26.23 -0.92
C SER A 160 10.11 26.45 0.27
N PRO A 161 10.41 25.89 1.46
CA PRO A 161 9.66 26.24 2.65
C PRO A 161 9.80 27.75 2.84
N VAL A 162 8.69 28.48 2.72
CA VAL A 162 8.64 29.91 2.99
C VAL A 162 9.02 30.09 4.45
N SER A 163 10.22 30.60 4.71
CA SER A 163 10.62 31.08 6.02
C SER A 163 9.60 32.11 6.50
N PRO A 164 9.08 32.02 7.73
CA PRO A 164 8.20 33.06 8.25
C PRO A 164 8.98 34.37 8.34
N ILE A 165 8.47 35.39 7.66
CA ILE A 165 8.94 36.77 7.75
C ILE A 165 8.78 37.22 9.21
N ALA A 166 9.87 37.72 9.77
CA ALA A 166 9.93 38.31 11.09
C ALA A 166 8.94 39.49 11.22
N SER A 167 8.09 39.45 12.25
CA SER A 167 7.36 40.62 12.73
C SER A 167 8.16 41.27 13.86
N THR A 168 8.96 42.27 13.53
CA THR A 168 9.38 43.29 14.48
C THR A 168 8.36 44.42 14.45
N SER A 169 7.68 44.68 15.56
CA SER A 169 7.04 45.96 15.81
C SER A 169 7.03 46.23 17.32
N SER A 170 7.78 47.28 17.68
CA SER A 170 7.66 48.20 18.82
C SER A 170 7.49 47.64 20.23
#